data_AF-X0STK3-F1
#
_entry.id   AF-X0STK3-F1
#
_cell.length_a   1.000
_cell.length_b   1.000
_cell.length_c   1.000
_cell.angle_alpha   90.00
_cell.angle_beta   90.00
_cell.angle_gamma   90.00
#
_symmetry.space_group_name_H-M   'P 1'
#
loop_
_entity.id
_entity.type
_entity.pdbx_description
1 polymer ?
#
loop_
_entity_poly.entity_id
_entity_poly.type
_entity_poly.pdbx_seq_one_letter_code
_entity_poly.pdbx_strand_id
1 'polypeptide(L)'
;ITANCDRVSQVESLIIGVVGGVLVVMGVLLLEKLKIDDPVGAWPVHGLCGIWGGLATGIFGDLPDGVETVGSFFTVQLISTVAICAWAFITMSIVFGVLKGIGMLRVSPEVEQAGLDLEEHGLRAYPLGAEPS
;
A
#
# COMPACT_ATOMS: atom_id res chain seq x y z
N ILE A 1 7.99 2.53 9.71
CA ILE A 1 8.77 3.60 10.38
C ILE A 1 8.36 5.01 9.94
N THR A 2 7.88 5.22 8.70
CA THR A 2 7.50 6.57 8.20
C THR A 2 6.53 7.33 9.10
N ALA A 3 5.56 6.65 9.71
CA ALA A 3 4.54 7.28 10.55
C ALA A 3 4.98 7.59 12.00
N ASN A 4 6.16 7.13 12.42
CA ASN A 4 6.57 7.14 13.82
C ASN A 4 8.07 7.35 14.05
N CYS A 5 8.85 7.69 13.02
CA CYS A 5 10.30 7.85 13.14
C CYS A 5 10.71 8.96 14.13
N ASP A 6 9.80 9.89 14.42
CA ASP A 6 9.96 11.01 15.36
C ASP A 6 9.50 10.68 16.79
N ARG A 7 8.87 9.51 17.01
CA ARG A 7 8.15 9.20 18.26
C ARG A 7 8.54 7.91 18.94
N VAL A 8 9.46 7.12 18.38
CA VAL A 8 9.83 5.80 18.92
C VAL A 8 11.33 5.70 19.12
N SER A 9 11.74 4.88 20.08
CA SER A 9 13.13 4.55 20.33
C SER A 9 13.73 3.68 19.22
N GLN A 10 15.05 3.52 19.22
CA GLN A 10 15.76 2.66 18.27
C GLN A 10 15.30 1.20 18.37
N VAL A 11 15.09 0.68 19.59
CA VAL A 11 14.67 -0.71 19.79
C VAL A 11 13.25 -0.93 19.26
N GLU A 12 12.33 0.00 19.51
CA GLU A 12 10.96 -0.07 18.99
C GLU A 12 10.93 0.03 17.46
N SER A 13 11.79 0.88 16.87
CA SER A 13 11.91 1.00 15.42
C SER A 13 12.28 -0.34 14.76
N LEU A 14 13.15 -1.13 15.39
CA LEU A 14 13.54 -2.46 14.92
C LEU A 14 12.35 -3.42 14.96
N ILE A 15 11.60 -3.44 16.07
CA ILE A 15 10.41 -4.29 16.22
C ILE A 15 9.36 -3.94 15.16
N ILE A 16 9.06 -2.65 14.99
CA ILE A 16 8.10 -2.15 14.00
C ILE A 16 8.52 -2.54 12.58
N GLY A 17 9.82 -2.43 12.27
CA GLY A 17 10.39 -2.83 10.98
C GLY A 17 10.28 -4.33 10.71
N VAL A 18 10.62 -5.18 11.69
CA VAL A 18 10.50 -6.64 11.57
C VAL A 18 9.06 -7.06 11.33
N VAL A 19 8.11 -6.51 12.09
CA VAL A 19 6.68 -6.80 11.88
C VAL A 19 6.23 -6.33 10.50
N GLY A 20 6.66 -5.15 10.04
CA GLY A 20 6.39 -4.68 8.68
C GLY A 20 6.93 -5.62 7.60
N GLY A 21 8.15 -6.14 7.77
CA GLY A 21 8.75 -7.12 6.87
C GLY A 21 7.97 -8.44 6.80
N VAL A 22 7.42 -8.91 7.91
CA VAL A 22 6.54 -10.10 7.91
C VAL A 22 5.20 -9.78 7.24
N LEU A 23 4.60 -8.63 7.56
CA LEU A 23 3.31 -8.24 7.03
C LEU A 23 3.32 -8.07 5.51
N VAL A 24 4.37 -7.50 4.91
CA VAL A 24 4.44 -7.36 3.45
C VAL A 24 4.45 -8.72 2.76
N VAL A 25 5.22 -9.69 3.26
CA VAL A 25 5.27 -11.05 2.70
C VAL A 25 3.91 -11.73 2.82
N MET A 26 3.28 -11.66 4.00
CA MET A 26 1.95 -12.21 4.22
C MET A 26 0.88 -11.53 3.36
N GLY A 27 1.01 -10.22 3.14
CA GLY A 27 0.11 -9.44 2.29
C GLY A 27 0.19 -9.87 0.83
N VAL A 28 1.40 -10.07 0.29
CA VAL A 28 1.60 -10.58 -1.08
C VAL A 28 0.94 -11.96 -1.23
N LEU A 29 1.26 -12.90 -0.34
CA LEU A 29 0.69 -14.26 -0.37
C LEU A 29 -0.84 -14.26 -0.24
N LEU A 30 -1.39 -13.31 0.54
CA LEU A 30 -2.83 -13.15 0.68
C LEU A 30 -3.47 -12.68 -0.64
N LEU A 31 -2.91 -11.66 -1.30
CA LEU A 31 -3.45 -11.16 -2.56
C LEU A 31 -3.36 -12.21 -3.67
N GLU A 32 -2.25 -12.95 -3.76
CA GLU A 32 -2.10 -14.09 -4.66
C GLU A 32 -3.21 -15.14 -4.43
N LYS A 33 -3.43 -15.51 -3.16
CA LYS A 33 -4.48 -16.47 -2.79
C LYS A 33 -5.89 -15.97 -3.15
N LEU A 34 -6.12 -14.67 -3.03
CA LEU A 34 -7.38 -14.02 -3.40
C LEU A 34 -7.51 -13.74 -4.90
N LYS A 35 -6.48 -14.02 -5.70
CA LYS A 35 -6.40 -13.70 -7.14
C LYS A 35 -6.61 -12.21 -7.40
N ILE A 36 -6.09 -11.37 -6.52
CA ILE A 36 -6.05 -9.92 -6.69
C ILE A 36 -4.67 -9.59 -7.27
N ASP A 37 -4.66 -9.10 -8.50
CA ASP A 37 -3.44 -8.75 -9.22
C ASP A 37 -2.99 -7.34 -8.82
N ASP A 38 -1.97 -7.27 -7.95
CA ASP A 38 -1.26 -6.05 -7.58
C ASP A 38 0.15 -6.13 -8.18
N PRO A 39 0.35 -5.61 -9.41
CA PRO A 39 1.51 -5.95 -10.24
C PRO A 39 2.85 -5.48 -9.67
N VAL A 40 2.82 -4.52 -8.74
CA VAL A 40 4.04 -3.97 -8.11
C VAL A 40 4.07 -4.20 -6.60
N GLY A 41 3.09 -4.93 -6.04
CA GLY A 41 2.96 -5.13 -4.59
C GLY A 41 2.74 -3.84 -3.82
N ALA A 42 2.10 -2.83 -4.43
CA ALA A 42 1.88 -1.53 -3.81
C ALA A 42 1.02 -1.62 -2.55
N TRP A 43 -0.01 -2.46 -2.54
CA TRP A 43 -0.91 -2.58 -1.41
C TRP A 43 -0.28 -3.27 -0.19
N PRO A 44 0.43 -4.41 -0.31
CA PRO A 44 1.16 -4.99 0.81
C PRO A 44 2.24 -4.05 1.38
N VAL A 45 3.01 -3.37 0.52
CA VAL A 45 4.11 -2.49 0.94
C VAL A 45 3.61 -1.19 1.56
N HIS A 46 2.65 -0.52 0.93
CA HIS A 46 2.22 0.83 1.35
C HIS A 46 0.91 0.80 2.13
N GLY A 47 -0.09 0.05 1.66
CA GLY A 47 -1.39 -0.07 2.32
C GLY A 47 -1.28 -0.79 3.66
N LEU A 48 -0.89 -2.07 3.63
CA LEU A 48 -0.83 -2.91 4.82
C LEU A 48 0.24 -2.46 5.82
N CYS A 49 1.48 -2.22 5.36
CA CYS A 49 2.53 -1.73 6.26
C CYS A 49 2.30 -0.28 6.71
N GLY A 50 1.58 0.53 5.93
CA GLY A 50 1.16 1.88 6.32
C GLY A 50 0.15 1.86 7.47
N ILE A 51 -0.87 0.98 7.38
CA ILE A 51 -1.82 0.71 8.47
C ILE A 51 -1.06 0.27 9.72
N TRP A 52 -0.16 -0.71 9.59
CA TRP A 52 0.68 -1.14 10.71
C TRP A 52 1.49 0.01 11.30
N GLY A 53 2.13 0.82 10.46
CA GLY A 53 2.89 1.99 10.90
C GLY A 53 2.05 2.96 11.73
N GLY A 54 0.84 3.30 11.25
CA GLY A 54 -0.09 4.20 11.95
C GLY A 54 -0.54 3.65 13.31
N LEU A 55 -0.89 2.36 13.37
CA LEU A 55 -1.27 1.70 14.62
C LEU A 55 -0.09 1.57 15.58
N ALA A 56 1.10 1.23 15.07
CA ALA A 56 2.32 1.14 15.85
C ALA A 56 2.70 2.49 16.48
N THR A 57 2.44 3.62 15.80
CA THR A 57 2.58 4.95 16.41
C THR A 57 1.74 5.07 17.69
N GLY A 58 0.52 4.54 17.71
CA GLY A 58 -0.35 4.59 18.89
C GLY A 58 0.00 3.60 19.99
N ILE A 59 0.84 2.60 19.69
CA ILE A 59 1.27 1.56 20.64
C ILE A 59 2.61 1.92 21.29
N PHE A 60 3.58 2.34 20.47
CA PHE A 60 4.97 2.57 20.88
C PHE A 60 5.36 4.05 20.94
N GLY A 61 4.56 4.94 20.35
CA GLY A 61 4.91 6.35 20.27
C GLY A 61 4.79 7.06 21.62
N ASP A 62 5.75 7.93 21.92
CA ASP A 62 5.67 8.86 23.05
C ASP A 62 4.39 9.69 22.97
N LEU A 63 3.76 9.93 24.13
CA LEU A 63 2.48 10.65 24.20
C LEU A 63 2.66 12.12 23.78
N PRO A 64 1.87 12.61 22.81
CA PRO A 64 1.88 14.03 22.48
C PRO A 64 1.27 14.88 23.59
N ASP A 65 1.62 16.17 23.60
CA ASP A 65 1.08 17.14 24.54
C ASP A 65 -0.45 17.14 24.55
N GLY A 66 -1.04 17.09 25.74
CA GLY A 66 -2.49 17.06 25.93
C GLY A 66 -3.14 15.69 25.74
N VAL A 67 -2.36 14.63 25.46
CA VAL A 67 -2.86 13.25 25.44
C VAL A 67 -2.40 12.50 26.69
N GLU A 68 -3.36 12.13 27.54
CA GLU A 68 -3.07 11.63 28.89
C GLU A 68 -2.76 10.13 28.96
N THR A 69 -3.15 9.34 27.96
CA THR A 69 -3.03 7.87 28.01
C THR A 69 -2.65 7.27 26.68
N VAL A 70 -1.97 6.11 26.72
CA VAL A 70 -1.71 5.29 25.52
C VAL A 70 -3.02 4.87 24.85
N GLY A 71 -4.07 4.56 25.63
CA GLY A 71 -5.37 4.18 25.09
C GLY A 71 -6.04 5.27 24.26
N SER A 72 -6.00 6.53 24.75
CA SER A 72 -6.51 7.67 23.99
C SER A 72 -5.67 7.95 22.75
N PHE A 73 -4.34 7.85 22.85
CA PHE A 73 -3.46 8.03 21.69
C PHE A 73 -3.68 6.95 20.61
N PHE A 74 -3.75 5.68 21.02
CA PHE A 74 -4.08 4.58 20.12
C PHE A 74 -5.43 4.77 19.43
N THR A 75 -6.44 5.25 20.17
CA THR A 75 -7.77 5.53 19.60
C THR A 75 -7.69 6.60 18.51
N VAL A 76 -6.93 7.67 18.74
CA VAL A 76 -6.68 8.71 17.73
C VAL A 76 -6.03 8.10 16.50
N GLN A 77 -4.95 7.33 16.67
CA GLN A 77 -4.22 6.72 15.54
C GLN A 77 -5.08 5.70 14.77
N LEU A 78 -5.92 4.94 15.46
CA LEU A 78 -6.87 4.01 14.85
C LEU A 78 -7.90 4.77 14.00
N ILE A 79 -8.53 5.82 14.56
CA ILE A 79 -9.50 6.65 13.83
C ILE A 79 -8.85 7.30 12.61
N SER A 80 -7.66 7.88 12.78
CA SER A 80 -6.91 8.50 11.67
C SER A 80 -6.57 7.49 10.57
N THR A 81 -6.13 6.28 10.96
CA THR A 81 -5.81 5.21 10.00
C THR A 81 -7.05 4.78 9.22
N VAL A 82 -8.16 4.52 9.91
CA VAL A 82 -9.43 4.17 9.28
C VAL A 82 -9.93 5.29 8.37
N ALA A 83 -9.84 6.55 8.81
CA ALA A 83 -10.26 7.71 8.03
C ALA A 83 -9.47 7.84 6.72
N ILE A 84 -8.15 7.68 6.76
CA ILE A 84 -7.30 7.74 5.56
C ILE A 84 -7.59 6.57 4.62
N CYS A 85 -7.73 5.34 5.14
CA CYS A 85 -8.11 4.18 4.32
C CYS A 85 -9.48 4.37 3.65
N ALA A 86 -10.47 4.85 4.40
CA ALA A 86 -11.80 5.13 3.88
C ALA A 86 -11.76 6.23 2.81
N TRP A 87 -11.05 7.34 3.08
CA TRP A 87 -10.88 8.43 2.13
C TRP A 87 -10.24 7.95 0.83
N ALA A 88 -9.11 7.24 0.91
CA ALA A 88 -8.41 6.71 -0.25
C ALA A 88 -9.29 5.74 -1.03
N PHE A 89 -9.94 4.78 -0.36
CA PHE A 89 -10.81 3.82 -1.02
C PHE A 89 -11.99 4.48 -1.73
N ILE A 90 -12.69 5.40 -1.05
CA ILE A 90 -13.87 6.08 -1.62
C ILE A 90 -13.47 6.94 -2.82
N THR A 91 -12.44 7.78 -2.66
CA THR A 91 -12.01 8.69 -3.73
C THR A 91 -11.47 7.93 -4.94
N MET A 92 -10.63 6.91 -4.74
CA MET A 92 -10.11 6.10 -5.85
C MET A 92 -11.20 5.25 -6.49
N SER A 93 -12.18 4.74 -5.73
CA SER A 93 -13.34 4.03 -6.30
C SER A 93 -14.15 4.93 -7.21
N ILE A 94 -14.35 6.21 -6.84
CA ILE A 94 -15.03 7.18 -7.70
C ILE A 94 -14.21 7.44 -8.96
N VAL A 95 -12.91 7.74 -8.82
CA VAL A 95 -12.02 8.04 -9.97
C VAL A 95 -11.97 6.85 -10.94
N PHE A 96 -11.65 5.65 -10.44
CA PHE A 96 -11.56 4.46 -11.28
C PHE A 96 -12.93 4.03 -11.82
N GLY A 97 -14.01 4.24 -11.06
CA GLY A 97 -15.38 4.02 -11.53
C GLY A 97 -15.74 4.90 -12.72
N VAL A 98 -15.40 6.19 -12.65
CA VAL A 98 -15.60 7.15 -13.75
C VAL A 98 -14.74 6.77 -14.96
N LEU A 99 -13.43 6.55 -14.76
CA LEU A 99 -12.52 6.16 -15.84
C LEU A 99 -12.97 4.87 -16.53
N LYS A 100 -13.48 3.90 -15.77
CA LYS A 100 -14.06 2.67 -16.32
C LYS A 100 -15.33 2.95 -17.12
N GLY A 101 -16.21 3.80 -16.59
CA GLY A 101 -17.48 4.17 -17.24
C GLY A 101 -17.31 4.87 -18.59
N ILE A 102 -16.21 5.63 -18.76
CA ILE A 102 -15.87 6.29 -20.03
C ILE A 102 -14.88 5.49 -20.90
N GLY A 103 -14.53 4.27 -20.51
CA GLY A 103 -13.64 3.40 -21.28
C GLY A 103 -12.15 3.80 -21.29
N MET A 104 -11.69 4.58 -20.28
CA MET A 104 -10.31 5.08 -20.19
C MET A 104 -9.45 4.36 -19.13
N LEU A 105 -10.00 3.40 -18.38
CA LEU A 105 -9.26 2.77 -17.28
C LEU A 105 -8.25 1.71 -17.75
N ARG A 106 -8.54 0.95 -18.80
CA ARG A 106 -7.73 -0.17 -19.27
C ARG A 106 -7.70 -0.19 -20.80
N VAL A 107 -6.56 -0.56 -21.37
CA VAL A 107 -6.40 -0.77 -22.82
C VAL A 107 -7.19 -1.99 -23.30
N SER A 108 -7.30 -2.17 -24.62
CA SER A 108 -7.98 -3.36 -25.17
C SER A 108 -7.18 -4.64 -24.86
N PRO A 109 -7.85 -5.81 -24.79
CA PRO A 109 -7.16 -7.08 -24.52
C PRO A 109 -6.06 -7.41 -25.54
N GLU A 110 -6.23 -6.99 -26.79
CA GLU A 110 -5.25 -7.20 -27.87
C GLU A 110 -3.97 -6.39 -27.60
N VAL A 111 -4.12 -5.13 -27.19
CA VAL A 111 -3.01 -4.27 -26.77
C VAL A 111 -2.34 -4.84 -25.52
N GLU A 112 -3.13 -5.23 -24.53
CA GLU A 112 -2.63 -5.75 -23.26
C GLU A 112 -1.74 -6.99 -23.47
N GLN A 113 -2.12 -7.87 -24.40
CA GLN A 113 -1.32 -9.04 -24.78
C GLN A 113 -0.08 -8.69 -25.61
N ALA A 114 -0.16 -7.67 -26.48
CA ALA A 114 0.97 -7.23 -27.29
C ALA A 114 2.05 -6.50 -26.46
N GLY A 115 1.64 -5.90 -25.34
CA GLY A 115 2.46 -5.09 -24.45
C GLY A 115 2.38 -3.60 -24.80
N LEU A 116 2.16 -2.74 -23.79
CA LEU A 116 1.99 -1.30 -23.98
C LEU A 116 3.21 -0.62 -24.62
N ASP A 117 4.43 -1.09 -24.33
CA ASP A 117 5.66 -0.51 -24.92
C ASP A 117 5.62 -0.52 -26.46
N LEU A 118 5.09 -1.59 -27.06
CA LEU A 118 5.02 -1.73 -28.51
C LEU A 118 4.03 -0.73 -29.12
N GLU A 119 2.91 -0.48 -28.44
CA GLU A 119 1.89 0.46 -28.92
C GLU A 119 2.30 1.93 -28.69
N GLU A 120 2.78 2.26 -27.50
CA GLU A 120 3.09 3.65 -27.12
C GLU A 120 4.46 4.12 -27.61
N HIS A 121 5.43 3.20 -27.78
CA HIS A 121 6.82 3.54 -28.08
C HIS A 121 7.37 2.85 -29.33
N GLY A 122 6.60 1.97 -29.99
CA GLY A 122 7.02 1.28 -31.22
C GLY A 122 8.19 0.31 -31.03
N LEU A 123 8.57 0.02 -29.79
CA LEU A 123 9.73 -0.77 -29.40
C LEU A 123 9.34 -1.63 -28.19
N ARG A 124 9.94 -2.81 -28.06
CA ARG A 124 9.81 -3.60 -26.82
C ARG A 124 10.89 -3.19 -25.83
N ALA A 125 10.58 -3.09 -24.54
CA ALA A 125 11.60 -2.83 -23.51
C ALA A 125 12.68 -3.94 -23.46
N TYR A 126 12.32 -5.18 -23.82
CA TYR A 126 13.23 -6.33 -23.83
C TYR A 126 13.30 -7.01 -25.20
N PRO A 127 14.49 -7.45 -25.66
CA PRO A 127 14.64 -8.26 -26.86
C PRO A 127 13.89 -9.60 -26.74
N LEU A 128 13.36 -10.10 -27.86
CA LEU A 128 12.75 -11.43 -27.95
C LEU A 128 13.74 -12.50 -27.41
N GLY A 129 13.35 -13.19 -26.33
CA GLY A 129 14.14 -14.25 -25.69
C GLY A 129 14.68 -13.92 -24.30
N ALA A 130 14.53 -12.68 -23.82
CA ALA A 130 14.69 -12.34 -22.40
C ALA A 130 13.41 -12.67 -21.65
N GLU A 131 13.09 -13.96 -21.51
CA GLU A 131 12.04 -14.42 -20.60
C GLU A 131 12.44 -14.03 -19.17
N PRO A 132 11.63 -13.25 -18.43
CA PRO A 132 11.85 -13.09 -17.01
C PRO A 132 11.61 -14.46 -16.35
N SER A 133 12.59 -14.92 -15.57
CA SER A 133 12.54 -16.16 -14.79
C SER A 133 11.32 -16.23 -13.86
#